data_AF-A0A658IEG9-F1
#
_entry.id   AF-A0A658IEG9-F1
#
_cell.length_a   1.000
_cell.length_b   1.000
_cell.length_c   1.000
_cell.angle_alpha   90.00
_cell.angle_beta   90.00
_cell.angle_gamma   90.00
#
_symmetry.space_group_name_H-M   'P 1'
#
loop_
_entity.id
_entity.type
_entity.pdbx_description
1 polymer ?
#
loop_
_entity_poly.entity_id
_entity_poly.type
_entity_poly.pdbx_seq_one_letter_code
_entity_poly.pdbx_strand_id
1 'polypeptide(L)'
;IGNCFMVVCCVAAGSYSDRIGTHKLLMVGAGLLLVCSYPLLMLLNASHTTGTLIFVQSLFCILVSLFVGVAPVALSELFPTEVRASGMSVSYNLAVTIFGGFAPAILTWLTENTGTRFAPAWYVMIASVLAMVTLIMISRQKARKTF
;
A
#
# COMPACT_ATOMS: atom_id res chain seq x y z
N ILE A 1 11.21 -2.74 -15.53
CA ILE A 1 12.29 -3.05 -14.57
C ILE A 1 11.74 -3.05 -13.13
N GLY A 2 11.27 -1.92 -12.59
CA GLY A 2 10.70 -1.86 -11.23
C GLY A 2 9.57 -2.86 -10.94
N ASN A 3 8.63 -3.03 -11.88
CA ASN A 3 7.53 -4.00 -11.69
C ASN A 3 8.00 -5.46 -11.71
N CYS A 4 9.11 -5.79 -12.38
CA CYS A 4 9.66 -7.15 -12.34
C CYS A 4 10.20 -7.45 -10.94
N PHE A 5 10.90 -6.49 -10.31
CA PHE A 5 11.30 -6.57 -8.91
C PHE A 5 10.10 -6.68 -7.98
N MET A 6 9.04 -5.90 -8.23
CA MET A 6 7.81 -5.96 -7.44
C MET A 6 7.21 -7.37 -7.42
N VAL A 7 7.11 -8.05 -8.57
CA VAL A 7 6.54 -9.42 -8.64
C VAL A 7 7.34 -10.40 -7.80
N VAL A 8 8.68 -10.38 -7.91
CA VAL A 8 9.56 -11.26 -7.13
C VAL A 8 9.43 -10.95 -5.63
N CYS A 9 9.45 -9.68 -5.26
CA CYS A 9 9.31 -9.26 -3.87
C CYS A 9 7.91 -9.56 -3.30
N CYS A 10 6.84 -9.50 -4.10
CA CYS A 10 5.50 -9.88 -3.67
C CYS A 10 5.43 -11.36 -3.27
N VAL A 11 6.03 -12.25 -4.07
CA VAL A 11 6.06 -13.70 -3.78
C VAL A 11 6.88 -13.95 -2.51
N ALA A 12 8.03 -13.29 -2.37
CA ALA A 12 8.84 -13.38 -1.16
C ALA A 12 8.09 -12.84 0.06
N ALA A 13 7.43 -11.69 -0.04
CA ALA A 13 6.68 -11.07 1.04
C ALA A 13 5.48 -11.93 1.47
N GLY A 14 4.77 -12.52 0.51
CA GLY A 14 3.67 -13.46 0.78
C GLY A 14 4.16 -14.69 1.56
N SER A 15 5.20 -15.36 1.08
CA SER A 15 5.76 -16.53 1.79
C SER A 15 6.35 -16.18 3.17
N TYR A 16 6.91 -14.99 3.32
CA TYR A 16 7.46 -14.51 4.59
C TYR A 16 6.36 -14.10 5.58
N SER A 17 5.22 -13.62 5.07
CA SER A 17 4.03 -13.29 5.85
C SER A 17 3.52 -14.48 6.65
N ASP A 18 3.54 -15.67 6.04
CA ASP A 18 3.06 -16.91 6.68
C ASP A 18 3.85 -17.26 7.96
N ARG A 19 5.09 -16.78 8.09
CA ARG A 19 5.95 -17.02 9.26
C ARG A 19 5.87 -15.93 10.33
N ILE A 20 5.79 -14.66 9.93
CA ILE A 20 5.82 -13.51 10.86
C ILE A 20 4.42 -13.09 11.31
N GLY A 21 3.40 -13.41 10.50
CA GLY A 21 2.02 -13.01 10.70
C GLY A 21 1.65 -11.84 9.79
N THR A 22 0.59 -12.06 9.00
CA THR A 22 0.00 -11.15 8.02
C THR A 22 -0.21 -9.73 8.54
N HIS A 23 -0.72 -9.60 9.76
CA HIS A 23 -1.03 -8.30 10.35
C HIS A 23 0.21 -7.46 10.66
N LYS A 24 1.27 -8.07 11.20
CA LYS A 24 2.53 -7.38 11.52
C LYS A 24 3.22 -6.88 10.26
N LEU A 25 3.27 -7.71 9.22
CA LEU A 25 3.93 -7.36 7.97
C LEU A 25 3.19 -6.23 7.24
N LEU A 26 1.84 -6.23 7.26
CA LEU A 26 1.04 -5.13 6.71
C LEU A 26 1.24 -3.82 7.48
N MET A 27 1.34 -3.85 8.81
CA MET A 27 1.64 -2.64 9.59
C MET A 27 3.04 -2.10 9.29
N VAL A 28 4.04 -2.96 9.17
CA VAL A 28 5.40 -2.56 8.80
C VAL A 28 5.42 -1.97 7.40
N GLY A 29 4.77 -2.61 6.42
CA GLY A 29 4.66 -2.11 5.05
C GLY A 29 3.98 -0.74 4.98
N ALA A 30 2.85 -0.57 5.67
CA ALA A 30 2.16 0.72 5.75
C ALA A 30 2.99 1.80 6.44
N GLY A 31 3.68 1.47 7.54
CA GLY A 31 4.59 2.39 8.22
C GLY A 31 5.78 2.81 7.37
N LEU A 32 6.39 1.87 6.63
CA LEU A 32 7.46 2.16 5.69
C LEU A 32 6.98 3.04 4.54
N LEU A 33 5.80 2.77 3.96
CA LEU A 33 5.22 3.62 2.92
C LEU A 33 4.95 5.04 3.44
N LEU A 34 4.44 5.18 4.67
CA LEU A 34 4.18 6.47 5.29
C LEU A 34 5.46 7.29 5.48
N VAL A 35 6.54 6.67 5.98
CA VAL A 35 7.80 7.37 6.27
C VAL A 35 8.65 7.57 5.02
N CYS A 36 8.73 6.58 4.13
CA CYS A 36 9.62 6.63 2.97
C CYS A 36 9.03 7.36 1.77
N SER A 37 7.70 7.52 1.66
CA SER A 37 7.07 8.19 0.51
C SER A 37 7.57 9.63 0.32
N TYR A 38 7.65 10.42 1.39
CA TYR A 38 8.12 11.81 1.35
C TYR A 38 9.62 11.96 0.98
N PRO A 39 10.59 11.30 1.66
CA PRO A 39 12.00 11.44 1.33
C PRO A 39 12.34 10.89 -0.07
N LEU A 40 11.63 9.86 -0.54
CA LEU A 40 11.82 9.35 -1.90
C LEU A 40 11.42 10.37 -2.96
N LEU A 41 10.31 11.07 -2.76
CA LEU A 41 9.88 12.15 -3.65
C LEU A 41 10.79 13.37 -3.56
N MET A 42 11.34 13.65 -2.38
CA MET A 42 12.32 14.72 -2.21
C MET A 42 13.63 14.41 -2.95
N LEU A 43 14.12 13.17 -2.87
CA LEU A 43 15.31 12.72 -3.61
C LEU A 43 15.09 12.82 -5.13
N LEU A 44 13.89 12.47 -5.58
CA LEU A 44 13.48 12.56 -6.99
C LEU A 44 13.42 14.01 -7.49
N ASN A 45 12.99 14.93 -6.64
CA ASN A 45 12.92 16.36 -6.98
C ASN A 45 14.31 17.01 -6.95
N ALA A 46 15.20 16.58 -6.06
CA ALA A 46 16.56 17.10 -5.96
C ALA A 46 17.45 16.68 -7.15
N SER A 47 17.20 15.53 -7.77
CA SER A 47 18.00 15.02 -8.88
C SER A 47 17.15 14.36 -9.97
N HIS A 48 16.98 15.06 -11.09
CA HIS A 48 16.20 14.60 -12.25
C HIS A 48 17.02 13.76 -13.23
N THR A 49 17.83 12.81 -12.74
CA THR A 49 18.59 11.89 -13.58
C THR A 49 17.80 10.59 -13.77
N THR A 50 17.91 9.98 -14.97
CA THR A 50 17.28 8.67 -15.28
C THR A 50 17.65 7.59 -14.25
N GLY A 51 18.89 7.62 -13.72
CA GLY A 51 19.33 6.72 -12.65
C GLY A 51 18.54 6.88 -11.35
N THR A 52 18.31 8.11 -10.89
CA THR A 52 17.51 8.39 -9.68
C THR A 52 16.06 7.93 -9.86
N LEU A 53 15.46 8.16 -11.04
CA LEU A 53 14.11 7.69 -11.35
C LEU A 53 13.98 6.17 -11.21
N ILE A 54 14.91 5.42 -11.80
CA ILE A 54 14.92 3.95 -11.73
C ILE A 54 15.12 3.47 -10.29
N PHE A 55 16.02 4.10 -9.55
CA PHE A 55 16.29 3.76 -8.15
C PHE A 55 15.07 4.00 -7.26
N VAL A 56 14.50 5.20 -7.31
CA VAL A 56 13.30 5.59 -6.53
C VAL A 56 12.13 4.69 -6.89
N GLN A 57 11.86 4.47 -8.18
CA GLN A 57 10.79 3.59 -8.63
C GLN A 57 10.97 2.16 -8.13
N SER A 58 12.19 1.62 -8.21
CA SER A 58 12.48 0.25 -7.77
C SER A 58 12.29 0.10 -6.27
N LEU A 59 12.79 1.07 -5.48
CA LEU A 59 12.60 1.06 -4.03
C LEU A 59 11.11 1.20 -3.66
N PHE A 60 10.38 2.08 -4.33
CA PHE A 60 8.95 2.25 -4.11
C PHE A 60 8.17 0.96 -4.43
N CYS A 61 8.50 0.29 -5.54
CA CYS A 61 7.95 -1.02 -5.89
C CYS A 61 8.23 -2.09 -4.82
N ILE A 62 9.44 -2.12 -4.24
CA ILE A 62 9.78 -3.05 -3.15
C ILE A 62 8.91 -2.75 -1.92
N LEU A 63 8.77 -1.49 -1.53
CA LEU A 63 7.93 -1.10 -0.39
C LEU A 63 6.46 -1.46 -0.60
N VAL A 64 5.91 -1.16 -1.78
CA VAL A 64 4.53 -1.49 -2.15
C VAL A 64 4.32 -3.01 -2.20
N SER A 65 5.34 -3.78 -2.62
CA SER A 65 5.24 -5.24 -2.69
C SER A 65 4.97 -5.91 -1.34
N LEU A 66 5.51 -5.35 -0.24
CA LEU A 66 5.27 -5.82 1.12
C LEU A 66 3.79 -5.67 1.53
N PHE A 67 3.12 -4.67 0.98
CA PHE A 67 1.71 -4.43 1.24
C PHE A 67 0.82 -5.22 0.28
N VAL A 68 1.04 -5.10 -1.02
CA VAL A 68 0.20 -5.72 -2.07
C VAL A 68 0.33 -7.25 -2.07
N GLY A 69 1.51 -7.79 -1.75
CA GLY A 69 1.71 -9.25 -1.66
C GLY A 69 0.96 -9.90 -0.50
N VAL A 70 0.62 -9.14 0.53
CA VAL A 70 0.07 -9.66 1.81
C VAL A 70 -1.39 -9.25 2.02
N ALA A 71 -1.82 -8.12 1.45
CA ALA A 71 -3.18 -7.61 1.61
C ALA A 71 -4.28 -8.61 1.20
N PRO A 72 -4.15 -9.41 0.12
CA PRO A 72 -5.16 -10.41 -0.24
C PRO A 72 -5.31 -11.49 0.83
N VAL A 73 -4.23 -11.88 1.51
CA VAL A 73 -4.26 -12.86 2.61
C VAL A 73 -5.11 -12.31 3.76
N ALA A 74 -4.84 -11.09 4.20
CA ALA A 74 -5.62 -10.45 5.27
C ALA A 74 -7.10 -10.27 4.89
N LEU A 75 -7.38 -9.90 3.64
CA LEU A 75 -8.75 -9.76 3.16
C LEU A 75 -9.49 -11.11 3.14
N SER A 76 -8.79 -12.17 2.76
CA SER A 76 -9.33 -13.54 2.72
C SER A 76 -9.70 -14.09 4.10
N GLU A 77 -9.04 -13.61 5.17
CA GLU A 77 -9.34 -13.97 6.56
C GLU A 77 -10.56 -13.24 7.14
N LEU A 78 -10.95 -12.10 6.54
CA LEU A 78 -12.08 -11.27 7.00
C LEU A 78 -13.43 -11.80 6.50
N PHE A 79 -13.44 -12.49 5.36
CA PHE A 79 -14.67 -13.00 4.73
C PHE A 79 -14.87 -14.51 5.00
N PRO A 80 -16.12 -14.95 5.24
CA PRO A 80 -16.42 -16.37 5.38
C PRO A 80 -16.13 -17.13 4.08
N THR A 81 -15.73 -18.40 4.22
CA THR A 81 -15.24 -19.24 3.12
C THR A 81 -16.18 -19.31 1.92
N GLU A 82 -17.50 -19.31 2.17
CA GLU A 82 -18.56 -19.42 1.15
C GLU A 82 -18.61 -18.22 0.21
N VAL A 83 -18.31 -17.00 0.70
CA VAL A 83 -18.44 -15.74 -0.06
C VAL A 83 -17.10 -15.04 -0.24
N ARG A 84 -16.00 -15.68 0.14
CA ARG A 84 -14.65 -15.10 0.18
C ARG A 84 -14.22 -14.49 -1.14
N ALA A 85 -14.34 -15.24 -2.25
CA ALA A 85 -13.91 -14.75 -3.56
C ALA A 85 -14.73 -13.52 -4.02
N SER A 86 -16.05 -13.60 -3.90
CA SER A 86 -16.95 -12.52 -4.29
C SER A 86 -16.81 -11.29 -3.38
N GLY A 87 -16.72 -11.48 -2.07
CA GLY A 87 -16.52 -10.41 -1.09
C GLY A 87 -15.19 -9.69 -1.27
N MET A 88 -14.11 -10.45 -1.50
CA MET A 88 -12.79 -9.88 -1.84
C MET A 88 -12.85 -9.08 -3.14
N SER A 89 -13.45 -9.63 -4.20
CA SER A 89 -13.54 -8.95 -5.50
C SER A 89 -14.36 -7.66 -5.41
N VAL A 90 -15.53 -7.68 -4.76
CA VAL A 90 -16.40 -6.51 -4.64
C VAL A 90 -15.71 -5.41 -3.81
N SER A 91 -15.17 -5.76 -2.64
CA SER A 91 -14.49 -4.78 -1.78
C SER A 91 -13.24 -4.20 -2.44
N TYR A 92 -12.43 -5.04 -3.09
CA TYR A 92 -11.24 -4.60 -3.81
C TYR A 92 -11.59 -3.72 -5.00
N ASN A 93 -12.49 -4.15 -5.88
CA ASN A 93 -12.86 -3.36 -7.06
C ASN A 93 -13.50 -2.03 -6.69
N LEU A 94 -14.35 -2.00 -5.65
CA LEU A 94 -14.97 -0.76 -5.20
C LEU A 94 -13.91 0.21 -4.66
N ALA A 95 -12.98 -0.27 -3.84
CA ALA A 95 -11.87 0.54 -3.34
C ALA A 95 -10.95 1.02 -4.48
N VAL A 96 -10.55 0.14 -5.39
CA VAL A 96 -9.68 0.50 -6.54
C VAL A 96 -10.38 1.45 -7.50
N THR A 97 -11.68 1.30 -7.72
CA THR A 97 -12.43 2.20 -8.61
C THR A 97 -12.51 3.60 -8.02
N ILE A 98 -12.82 3.72 -6.72
CA ILE A 98 -12.95 5.02 -6.06
C ILE A 98 -11.59 5.66 -5.83
N PHE A 99 -10.63 4.95 -5.24
CA PHE A 99 -9.35 5.53 -4.88
C PHE A 99 -8.35 5.46 -6.04
N GLY A 100 -8.23 4.32 -6.70
CA GLY A 100 -7.31 4.15 -7.84
C GLY A 100 -7.79 4.84 -9.11
N GLY A 101 -9.06 4.70 -9.47
CA GLY A 101 -9.63 5.29 -10.69
C GLY A 101 -9.67 6.82 -10.65
N PHE A 102 -10.04 7.40 -9.50
CA PHE A 102 -10.01 8.85 -9.32
C PHE A 102 -8.66 9.40 -8.85
N ALA A 103 -7.65 8.55 -8.61
CA ALA A 103 -6.33 9.00 -8.19
C ALA A 103 -5.75 10.09 -9.10
N PRO A 104 -5.76 9.97 -10.45
CA PRO A 104 -5.23 11.02 -11.32
C PRO A 104 -5.98 12.35 -11.15
N ALA A 105 -7.32 12.32 -11.04
CA ALA A 105 -8.13 13.52 -10.85
C ALA A 105 -7.85 14.18 -9.49
N ILE A 106 -7.76 13.39 -8.42
CA ILE A 106 -7.43 13.88 -7.07
C ILE A 106 -6.01 14.45 -7.04
N LEU A 107 -5.04 13.77 -7.66
CA LEU A 107 -3.65 14.24 -7.74
C LEU A 107 -3.56 15.56 -8.51
N THR A 108 -4.23 15.68 -9.65
CA THR A 108 -4.26 16.92 -10.43
C THR A 108 -4.87 18.05 -9.61
N TRP A 109 -6.04 17.84 -9.02
CA TRP A 109 -6.70 18.82 -8.15
C TRP A 109 -5.82 19.23 -6.96
N LEU A 110 -5.17 18.27 -6.30
CA LEU A 110 -4.29 18.53 -5.16
C LEU A 110 -3.04 19.29 -5.60
N THR A 111 -2.49 18.98 -6.77
CA THR A 111 -1.34 19.69 -7.35
C THR A 111 -1.69 21.12 -7.72
N GLU A 112 -2.86 21.35 -8.33
CA GLU A 112 -3.35 22.69 -8.69
C GLU A 112 -3.59 23.57 -7.46
N ASN A 113 -4.19 23.02 -6.40
CA ASN A 113 -4.46 23.78 -5.17
C ASN A 113 -3.20 24.03 -4.32
N THR A 114 -2.30 23.05 -4.24
CA THR A 114 -1.10 23.17 -3.39
C THR A 114 0.05 23.86 -4.13
N GLY A 115 0.08 23.80 -5.46
CA GLY A 115 1.21 24.28 -6.28
C GLY A 115 2.49 23.47 -6.09
N THR A 116 2.45 22.31 -5.44
CA THR A 116 3.64 21.49 -5.13
C THR A 116 3.64 20.16 -5.87
N ARG A 117 4.84 19.71 -6.27
CA ARG A 117 5.06 18.40 -6.90
C ARG A 117 4.99 17.22 -5.90
N PHE A 118 4.71 17.50 -4.63
CA PHE A 118 4.66 16.52 -3.54
C PHE A 118 3.24 15.96 -3.29
N ALA A 119 2.24 16.39 -4.05
CA ALA A 119 0.87 15.88 -3.96
C ALA A 119 0.77 14.33 -3.97
N PRO A 120 1.54 13.58 -4.79
CA PRO A 120 1.51 12.11 -4.75
C PRO A 120 2.01 11.53 -3.42
N ALA A 121 3.00 12.16 -2.76
CA ALA A 121 3.49 11.70 -1.46
C ALA A 121 2.39 11.75 -0.42
N TRP A 122 1.70 12.89 -0.33
CA TRP A 122 0.62 13.12 0.63
C TRP A 122 -0.54 12.16 0.40
N TYR A 123 -0.90 11.90 -0.86
CA TYR A 123 -1.92 10.92 -1.19
C TYR A 123 -1.58 9.53 -0.63
N VAL A 124 -0.34 9.06 -0.85
CA VAL A 124 0.12 7.76 -0.32
C VAL A 124 0.24 7.76 1.20
N MET A 125 0.70 8.85 1.82
CA MET A 125 0.80 8.98 3.27
C MET A 125 -0.59 8.88 3.93
N ILE A 126 -1.59 9.61 3.40
CA ILE A 126 -2.97 9.54 3.89
C ILE A 126 -3.53 8.12 3.75
N ALA A 127 -3.33 7.49 2.59
CA ALA A 127 -3.75 6.10 2.36
C ALA A 127 -3.06 5.13 3.34
N SER A 128 -1.79 5.36 3.66
CA SER A 128 -1.02 4.55 4.60
C SER A 128 -1.50 4.71 6.03
N VAL A 129 -1.86 5.93 6.46
CA VAL A 129 -2.50 6.18 7.76
C VAL A 129 -3.83 5.43 7.85
N LEU A 130 -4.68 5.54 6.83
CA LEU A 130 -5.96 4.84 6.78
C LEU A 130 -5.77 3.31 6.83
N ALA A 131 -4.78 2.78 6.13
CA ALA A 131 -4.42 1.36 6.19
C ALA A 131 -3.97 0.96 7.61
N MET A 132 -3.14 1.75 8.29
CA MET A 132 -2.75 1.47 9.67
C MET A 132 -3.94 1.48 10.62
N VAL A 133 -4.83 2.48 10.52
CA VAL A 133 -6.03 2.58 11.36
C VAL A 133 -6.93 1.36 11.16
N THR A 134 -7.20 0.97 9.92
CA THR A 134 -8.05 -0.20 9.62
C THR A 134 -7.42 -1.50 10.15
N LEU A 135 -6.10 -1.68 9.98
CA LEU A 135 -5.38 -2.83 10.54
C LEU A 135 -5.48 -2.87 12.07
N ILE A 136 -5.32 -1.74 12.76
CA ILE A 136 -5.47 -1.67 14.22
C ILE A 136 -6.90 -2.05 14.62
N MET A 137 -7.92 -1.52 13.95
CA MET A 137 -9.33 -1.85 14.23
C MET A 137 -9.61 -3.35 14.06
N ILE A 138 -9.11 -3.97 12.98
CA ILE A 138 -9.25 -5.41 12.72
C ILE A 138 -8.60 -6.23 13.83
N SER A 139 -7.39 -5.86 14.27
CA SER A 139 -6.69 -6.57 15.34
C SER A 139 -7.43 -6.52 16.68
N ARG A 140 -8.04 -5.36 17.01
CA ARG A 140 -8.85 -5.18 18.21
C ARG A 140 -10.13 -6.02 18.17
N GLN A 141 -10.75 -6.15 17.00
CA GLN A 141 -11.93 -7.01 16.85
C GLN A 141 -11.59 -8.49 17.00
N LYS A 142 -10.47 -8.98 16.46
CA LYS A 142 -10.01 -10.35 16.69
C LYS A 142 -9.78 -10.62 18.18
N ALA A 143 -9.12 -9.71 18.90
CA ALA A 143 -8.88 -9.85 20.34
C ALA A 143 -10.18 -9.89 21.18
N ARG A 144 -11.25 -9.21 20.75
CA ARG A 144 -12.53 -9.16 21.46
C ARG A 144 -13.39 -10.43 21.28
N LYS A 145 -13.18 -11.21 20.21
CA LYS A 145 -13.91 -12.47 19.97
C LYS A 145 -13.29 -13.68 20.70
N THR A 146 -12.14 -13.50 21.37
CA THR A 146 -11.41 -14.58 22.07
C THR A 146 -11.65 -14.56 23.60
N PHE A 147 -12.56 -13.71 24.08
CA PHE A 147 -13.07 -13.66 25.46
C PHE A 147 -14.59 -13.84 25.43
#